data_AF-A0A022WB09-F1
#
_entry.id   AF-A0A022WB09-F1
#
_cell.length_a   1.000
_cell.length_b   1.000
_cell.length_c   1.000
_cell.angle_alpha   90.00
_cell.angle_beta   90.00
_cell.angle_gamma   90.00
#
_symmetry.space_group_name_H-M   'P 1'
#
loop_
_entity.id
_entity.type
_entity.pdbx_description
1 polymer ?
#
loop_
_entity_poly.entity_id
_entity_poly.type
_entity_poly.pdbx_seq_one_letter_code
_entity_poly.pdbx_strand_id
1 'polypeptide(L)'
;MQLKLSTSLYYPITVTDLLKKTGDEVSQGDGLFSYTYRTTVTEGDGLGNKVDVVRTFPTRFESTVDGTLVAWKIRKGQVIEAPINIAEIDEPCAHEVQFGGMCANCGKDMTQ
;
A
#
# COMPACT_ATOMS: atom_id res chain seq x y z
N MET A 1 -6.44 6.53 -10.23
CA MET A 1 -6.14 5.08 -10.26
C MET A 1 -6.68 4.38 -9.00
N GLN A 2 -7.09 3.11 -9.10
CA GLN A 2 -7.45 2.30 -7.92
C GLN A 2 -6.25 1.50 -7.43
N LEU A 3 -5.87 1.69 -6.17
CA LEU A 3 -4.79 0.93 -5.54
C LEU A 3 -5.35 -0.40 -5.00
N LYS A 4 -4.70 -1.52 -5.35
CA LYS A 4 -5.15 -2.88 -5.04
C LYS A 4 -4.12 -3.62 -4.19
N LEU A 5 -4.60 -4.42 -3.24
CA LEU A 5 -3.71 -5.30 -2.48
C LEU A 5 -3.12 -6.42 -3.34
N SER A 6 -1.91 -6.85 -3.00
CA SER A 6 -1.27 -8.02 -3.60
C SER A 6 -1.90 -9.34 -3.10
N THR A 7 -1.89 -10.37 -3.94
CA THR A 7 -2.19 -11.76 -3.56
C THR A 7 -1.13 -12.37 -2.65
N SER A 8 0.07 -11.78 -2.58
CA SER A 8 1.19 -12.28 -1.76
C SER A 8 1.10 -11.93 -0.27
N LEU A 9 0.12 -11.10 0.14
CA LEU A 9 -0.10 -10.80 1.56
C LEU A 9 -0.67 -12.02 2.29
N TYR A 10 -0.34 -12.13 3.57
CA TYR A 10 -0.89 -13.19 4.44
C TYR A 10 -2.31 -12.83 4.88
N TYR A 11 -3.30 -13.27 4.10
CA TYR A 11 -4.71 -13.09 4.46
C TYR A 11 -5.18 -14.12 5.51
N PRO A 12 -6.18 -13.78 6.34
CA PRO A 12 -6.81 -12.47 6.45
C PRO A 12 -5.92 -11.43 7.11
N ILE A 13 -6.06 -10.17 6.66
CA ILE A 13 -5.44 -9.01 7.30
C ILE A 13 -6.50 -8.17 8.03
N THR A 14 -6.13 -7.57 9.16
CA THR A 14 -7.01 -6.64 9.90
C THR A 14 -6.43 -5.24 9.85
N VAL A 15 -7.17 -4.29 9.28
CA VAL A 15 -6.78 -2.88 9.23
C VAL A 15 -6.82 -2.29 10.63
N THR A 16 -5.67 -1.91 11.18
CA THR A 16 -5.56 -1.36 12.54
C THR A 16 -5.61 0.15 12.58
N ASP A 17 -5.14 0.83 11.53
CA ASP A 17 -5.20 2.30 11.44
C ASP A 17 -5.02 2.82 10.01
N LEU A 18 -5.65 3.95 9.68
CA LEU A 18 -5.43 4.65 8.40
C LEU A 18 -4.43 5.79 8.65
N LEU A 19 -3.27 5.73 8.00
CA LEU A 19 -2.15 6.66 8.26
C LEU A 19 -2.23 7.93 7.41
N LYS A 20 -3.07 7.92 6.37
CA LYS A 20 -3.34 9.05 5.47
C LYS A 20 -4.83 9.38 5.46
N LYS A 21 -5.15 10.64 5.20
CA LYS A 21 -6.50 11.17 5.04
C LYS A 21 -6.79 11.49 3.57
N THR A 22 -8.07 11.48 3.20
CA THR A 22 -8.48 11.99 1.89
C THR A 22 -7.98 13.43 1.71
N GLY A 23 -7.36 13.69 0.57
CA GLY A 23 -6.70 14.95 0.22
C GLY A 23 -5.21 14.98 0.52
N ASP A 24 -4.66 14.01 1.28
CA ASP A 24 -3.23 13.98 1.58
C ASP A 24 -2.41 13.58 0.35
N GLU A 25 -1.23 14.18 0.22
CA GLU A 25 -0.18 13.69 -0.68
C GLU A 25 0.40 12.37 -0.18
N VAL A 26 0.65 11.49 -1.13
CA VAL A 26 1.18 10.15 -0.97
C VAL A 26 2.36 10.01 -1.92
N SER A 27 3.51 9.59 -1.41
CA SER A 27 4.65 9.20 -2.24
C SER A 27 4.79 7.69 -2.32
N GLN A 28 5.47 7.20 -3.37
CA GLN A 28 5.85 5.79 -3.43
C GLN A 28 6.69 5.43 -2.18
N GLY A 29 6.32 4.33 -1.50
CA GLY A 29 6.91 3.92 -0.22
C GLY A 29 6.23 4.51 1.02
N ASP A 30 5.31 5.48 0.89
CA ASP A 30 4.59 6.01 2.04
C ASP A 30 3.68 4.97 2.68
N GLY A 31 3.73 4.85 4.00
CA GLY A 31 2.79 4.04 4.77
C GLY A 31 1.37 4.59 4.66
N LEU A 32 0.47 3.82 4.04
CA LEU A 32 -0.92 4.20 3.80
C LEU A 32 -1.84 3.81 4.95
N PHE A 33 -1.71 2.57 5.42
CA PHE A 33 -2.46 2.06 6.58
C PHE A 33 -1.64 1.00 7.32
N SER A 34 -1.90 0.85 8.61
CA SER A 34 -1.35 -0.23 9.42
C SER A 34 -2.31 -1.41 9.44
N TYR A 35 -1.77 -2.63 9.45
CA TYR A 35 -2.56 -3.85 9.56
C TYR A 35 -1.83 -4.93 10.35
N THR A 36 -2.57 -5.94 10.79
CA THR A 36 -2.03 -7.17 11.35
C THR A 36 -2.35 -8.36 10.46
N TYR A 37 -1.46 -9.35 10.44
CA TYR A 37 -1.68 -10.63 9.78
C TYR A 37 -1.23 -11.78 10.70
N ARG A 38 -1.70 -12.99 10.42
CA ARG A 38 -1.32 -14.20 11.15
C ARG A 38 -0.50 -15.12 10.26
N THR A 39 0.58 -15.67 10.80
CA THR A 39 1.37 -16.71 10.15
C THR A 39 1.92 -17.70 11.17
N THR A 40 2.25 -18.90 10.71
CA THR A 40 2.91 -19.92 11.54
C THR A 40 4.40 -19.66 11.56
N VAL A 41 4.98 -19.63 12.76
CA VAL A 41 6.42 -19.53 12.97
C VAL A 41 6.89 -20.70 13.82
N THR A 42 8.08 -21.18 13.52
CA THR A 42 8.71 -22.24 14.30
C THR A 42 9.54 -21.61 15.42
N GLU A 43 9.18 -21.90 16.66
CA GLU A 43 9.85 -21.41 17.87
C GLU A 43 10.52 -22.58 18.61
N GLY A 44 11.58 -22.27 19.37
CA GLY A 44 12.19 -23.23 20.29
C GLY A 44 11.45 -23.22 21.62
N ASP A 45 11.13 -24.39 22.16
CA ASP A 45 10.43 -24.55 23.45
C ASP A 45 11.33 -24.34 24.68
N GLY A 46 12.61 -23.98 24.48
CA GLY A 46 13.62 -23.85 25.54
C GLY A 46 14.20 -25.19 26.01
N LEU A 47 13.67 -26.32 25.56
CA LEU A 47 14.14 -27.68 25.86
C LEU A 47 14.84 -28.34 24.66
N GLY A 48 14.99 -27.61 23.56
CA GLY A 48 15.64 -28.05 22.33
C GLY A 48 14.69 -28.58 21.26
N ASN A 49 13.37 -28.58 21.51
CA ASN A 49 12.39 -28.96 20.50
C ASN A 49 11.91 -27.73 19.73
N LYS A 50 11.48 -27.97 18.48
CA LYS A 50 10.86 -26.97 17.62
C LYS A 50 9.35 -27.16 17.62
N VAL A 51 8.61 -26.08 17.85
CA VAL A 51 7.15 -26.07 17.86
C VAL A 51 6.65 -24.99 16.92
N ASP A 52 5.69 -25.36 16.08
CA ASP A 52 5.02 -24.43 15.19
C ASP A 52 3.88 -23.73 15.93
N VAL A 53 3.92 -22.41 15.98
CA VAL A 53 2.91 -21.58 16.66
C VAL A 53 2.39 -20.49 15.73
N VAL A 54 1.09 -20.21 15.82
CA VAL A 54 0.47 -19.11 15.08
C VAL A 54 0.73 -17.81 15.83
N ARG A 55 1.36 -16.85 15.16
CA ARG A 55 1.64 -15.51 15.68
C ARG A 55 0.96 -14.44 14.85
N THR A 56 0.66 -13.32 15.51
CA THR A 56 0.12 -12.12 14.87
C THR A 56 1.22 -11.07 14.78
N PHE A 57 1.43 -10.52 13.60
CA PHE A 57 2.46 -9.52 13.35
C PHE A 57 1.84 -8.21 12.86
N PRO A 58 2.19 -7.05 13.45
CA PRO A 58 1.83 -5.75 12.91
C PRO A 58 2.78 -5.34 11.78
N THR A 59 2.24 -4.72 10.74
CA THR A 59 3.02 -4.13 9.66
C THR A 59 2.24 -2.98 8.99
N ARG A 60 2.82 -2.35 7.97
CA ARG A 60 2.20 -1.29 7.17
C ARG A 60 2.09 -1.72 5.71
N PHE A 61 1.08 -1.20 5.05
CA PHE A 61 0.99 -1.26 3.59
C PHE A 61 1.52 0.04 3.02
N GLU A 62 2.52 -0.06 2.16
CA GLU A 62 3.19 1.09 1.53
C GLU A 62 2.56 1.39 0.17
N SER A 63 2.50 2.66 -0.21
CA SER A 63 2.03 3.07 -1.53
C SER A 63 2.99 2.59 -2.60
N THR A 64 2.45 2.12 -3.72
CA THR A 64 3.24 1.75 -4.90
C THR A 64 3.34 2.88 -5.92
N VAL A 65 2.73 4.04 -5.64
CA VAL A 65 2.61 5.19 -6.56
C VAL A 65 2.68 6.51 -5.80
N ASP A 66 2.96 7.58 -6.53
CA ASP A 66 2.83 8.96 -6.07
C ASP A 66 1.46 9.55 -6.42
N GLY A 67 0.91 10.40 -5.57
CA GLY A 67 -0.26 11.22 -5.90
C GLY A 67 -1.07 11.68 -4.70
N THR A 68 -2.34 12.01 -4.94
CA THR A 68 -3.25 12.49 -3.89
C THR A 68 -4.29 11.43 -3.55
N LEU A 69 -4.47 11.13 -2.27
CA LEU A 69 -5.46 10.18 -1.83
C LEU A 69 -6.87 10.75 -2.00
N VAL A 70 -7.65 10.21 -2.94
CA VAL A 70 -9.02 10.67 -3.25
C VAL A 70 -10.03 10.03 -2.32
N ALA A 71 -9.97 8.71 -2.14
CA ALA A 71 -10.96 8.00 -1.35
C ALA A 71 -10.41 6.70 -0.77
N TRP A 72 -10.83 6.38 0.45
CA TRP A 72 -10.65 5.06 1.04
C TRP A 72 -11.80 4.13 0.66
N LYS A 73 -11.47 2.88 0.32
CA LYS A 73 -12.42 1.77 0.13
C LYS A 73 -12.39 0.77 1.30
N ILE A 74 -11.60 1.09 2.31
CA ILE A 74 -11.46 0.33 3.55
C ILE A 74 -11.66 1.24 4.76
N ARG A 75 -11.82 0.62 5.93
CA ARG A 75 -11.95 1.33 7.20
C ARG A 75 -11.13 0.66 8.31
N LYS A 76 -10.79 1.44 9.33
CA LYS A 76 -10.20 0.92 10.57
C LYS A 76 -11.09 -0.18 11.17
N GLY A 77 -10.47 -1.27 11.61
CA GLY A 77 -11.12 -2.46 12.15
C GLY A 77 -11.65 -3.44 11.11
N GLN A 78 -11.53 -3.14 9.80
CA GLN A 78 -11.98 -4.06 8.76
C GLN A 78 -11.06 -5.28 8.63
N VAL A 79 -11.66 -6.46 8.57
CA VAL A 79 -11.00 -7.71 8.16
C VAL A 79 -11.13 -7.86 6.66
N ILE A 80 -10.02 -8.15 5.99
CA ILE A 80 -9.94 -8.35 4.55
C ILE A 80 -9.46 -9.78 4.33
N GLU A 81 -10.29 -10.59 3.67
CA GLU A 81 -10.06 -12.02 3.44
C GLU A 81 -9.32 -12.32 2.13
N ALA A 82 -9.34 -11.38 1.18
CA ALA A 82 -8.76 -11.54 -0.14
C ALA A 82 -8.36 -10.18 -0.74
N PRO A 83 -7.54 -10.15 -1.80
CA PRO A 83 -7.15 -8.92 -2.47
C PRO A 83 -8.34 -8.08 -2.96
N ILE A 84 -8.44 -6.85 -2.48
CA ILE A 84 -9.44 -5.86 -2.89
C ILE A 84 -8.79 -4.53 -3.27
N ASN A 85 -9.55 -3.67 -3.92
CA ASN A 85 -9.17 -2.28 -4.10
C ASN A 85 -9.36 -1.54 -2.77
N ILE A 86 -8.32 -0.86 -2.31
CA ILE A 86 -8.25 -0.27 -0.96
C ILE A 86 -8.40 1.24 -0.97
N ALA A 87 -7.97 1.90 -2.04
CA ALA A 87 -8.00 3.34 -2.15
C ALA A 87 -8.10 3.76 -3.62
N GLU A 88 -8.48 5.01 -3.82
CA GLU A 88 -8.36 5.73 -5.08
C GLU A 88 -7.31 6.82 -4.91
N ILE A 89 -6.29 6.80 -5.75
CA ILE A 89 -5.20 7.77 -5.78
C ILE A 89 -5.28 8.54 -7.10
N ASP A 90 -5.31 9.86 -7.04
CA ASP A 90 -5.15 10.72 -8.21
C ASP A 90 -3.65 10.91 -8.43
N GLU A 91 -3.11 10.21 -9.43
CA GLU A 91 -1.69 10.26 -9.75
C GLU A 91 -1.43 11.49 -10.60
N PRO A 92 -0.58 12.44 -10.17
CA PRO A 92 -0.06 13.44 -11.06
C PRO A 92 0.71 12.69 -12.15
N CYS A 93 0.37 12.90 -13.41
CA CYS A 93 0.96 12.16 -14.51
C CYS A 93 2.50 12.21 -14.48
N ALA A 94 3.16 11.13 -14.05
CA ALA A 94 4.62 10.99 -14.03
C ALA A 94 5.15 10.27 -15.28
N HIS A 95 4.33 10.13 -16.32
CA HIS A 95 4.84 9.74 -17.62
C HIS A 95 5.46 10.97 -18.25
N GLU A 96 6.78 10.92 -18.44
CA GLU A 96 7.60 11.81 -19.25
C GLU A 96 6.81 12.39 -20.41
N VAL A 97 6.24 13.57 -20.20
CA VAL A 97 5.69 14.36 -21.29
C VAL A 97 6.88 15.10 -21.92
N GLN A 98 7.90 14.37 -22.32
CA GLN A 98 9.03 14.89 -23.08
C GLN A 98 9.35 13.92 -24.20
N PHE A 99 8.93 14.26 -25.40
CA PHE A 99 9.45 13.65 -26.61
C PHE A 99 10.32 14.71 -27.29
N GLY A 100 11.64 14.60 -27.16
CA GLY A 100 12.58 15.56 -27.75
C GLY A 100 12.53 16.98 -27.17
N GLY A 101 12.38 17.14 -25.84
CA GLY A 101 12.44 18.45 -25.18
C GLY A 101 11.13 19.27 -25.17
N MET A 102 10.02 18.70 -25.66
CA MET A 102 8.71 19.35 -25.70
C MET A 102 7.65 18.63 -24.86
N CYS A 103 6.81 19.43 -24.20
CA CYS A 103 5.62 18.94 -23.49
C CYS A 103 4.59 18.37 -24.48
N ALA A 104 4.46 17.06 -24.59
CA ALA A 104 3.43 16.36 -25.38
C ALA A 104 1.96 16.66 -24.99
N ASN A 105 1.68 17.32 -23.85
CA ASN A 105 0.33 17.73 -23.46
C ASN A 105 -0.06 19.13 -23.97
N CYS A 106 0.91 20.03 -24.18
CA CYS A 106 0.62 21.42 -24.60
C CYS A 106 1.55 21.96 -25.69
N GLY A 107 2.49 21.17 -26.18
CA GLY A 107 3.44 21.50 -27.25
C GLY A 107 4.53 22.51 -26.88
N LYS A 108 4.68 22.86 -25.59
CA LYS A 108 5.64 23.89 -25.16
C LYS A 108 7.06 23.33 -25.07
N ASP A 109 8.02 24.03 -25.65
CA ASP A 109 9.46 23.75 -25.52
C ASP A 109 9.90 24.00 -24.07
N MET A 110 10.54 22.99 -23.47
CA MET A 110 10.96 22.95 -22.07
C MET A 110 12.48 22.95 -21.93
N THR A 111 13.23 23.26 -22.99
CA THR A 111 14.70 23.29 -23.00
C THR A 111 15.32 24.65 -22.66
N GLN A 112 14.53 25.57 -22.10
CA GLN A 112 14.94 26.89 -21.62
C GLN A 112 14.62 27.04 -20.13
#